data_AF-A0A495VWI3-F1
#
_entry.id   AF-A0A495VWI3-F1
#
_cell.length_a   1.000
_cell.length_b   1.000
_cell.length_c   1.000
_cell.angle_alpha   90.00
_cell.angle_beta   90.00
_cell.angle_gamma   90.00
#
_symmetry.space_group_name_H-M   'P 1'
#
loop_
_entity.id
_entity.type
_entity.pdbx_description
1 polymer ?
#
loop_
_entity_poly.entity_id
_entity_poly.type
_entity_poly.pdbx_seq_one_letter_code
_entity_poly.pdbx_strand_id
1 'polypeptide(L)'
;MRVLIWAGDRIFGARRHLESVFVAVLLIPVVPDLFVDWLGDPGRPQHNGVLRVLAVITVFTLAVLIGVASNAWVRRRGERARRPFTPLPAADVLVLPISARSNPYLRNQRRDRAPEVPEFLCEESTPKTVVGILTPRTAPMADGVATELAADGIAFQPALIDDAHSPVAAVEDCDKVLDQLRALGVPADRVLIDVTGGSVPLTLAMMRVAGILGARCVYVSADVDSDGRRVPYSQRGHAFDPRAITGDA
;
A
#
# COMPACT_ATOMS: atom_id res chain seq x y z
N MET A 1 17.10 -30.93 3.44
CA MET A 1 15.65 -30.84 3.73
C MET A 1 15.06 -29.43 3.54
N ARG A 2 15.79 -28.33 3.80
CA ARG A 2 15.33 -26.94 3.52
C ARG A 2 15.20 -26.56 2.03
N VAL A 3 16.00 -27.16 1.15
CA VAL A 3 15.95 -26.88 -0.31
C VAL A 3 14.72 -27.50 -1.00
N LEU A 4 14.20 -28.62 -0.48
CA LEU A 4 12.97 -29.27 -0.98
C LEU A 4 11.70 -28.52 -0.55
N ILE A 5 11.70 -27.90 0.64
CA ILE A 5 10.62 -27.02 1.11
C ILE A 5 10.62 -25.71 0.32
N TRP A 6 11.81 -25.16 0.04
CA TRP A 6 12.00 -23.95 -0.79
C TRP A 6 11.58 -24.15 -2.26
N ALA A 7 11.87 -25.32 -2.84
CA ALA A 7 11.37 -25.67 -4.17
C ALA A 7 9.85 -25.93 -4.16
N GLY A 8 9.31 -26.55 -3.09
CA GLY A 8 7.88 -26.78 -2.93
C GLY A 8 7.06 -25.50 -2.90
N ASP A 9 7.45 -24.50 -2.11
CA ASP A 9 6.66 -23.29 -1.89
C ASP A 9 6.70 -22.29 -3.07
N ARG A 10 7.84 -22.17 -3.76
CA ARG A 10 7.93 -21.37 -5.01
C ARG A 10 7.23 -22.02 -6.19
N ILE A 11 7.27 -23.35 -6.28
CA ILE A 11 6.43 -24.08 -7.23
C ILE A 11 4.97 -23.83 -6.87
N PHE A 12 4.54 -23.91 -5.61
CA PHE A 12 3.13 -23.72 -5.23
C PHE A 12 2.56 -22.32 -5.48
N GLY A 13 3.30 -21.24 -5.26
CA GLY A 13 2.81 -19.87 -5.45
C GLY A 13 2.68 -19.46 -6.93
N ALA A 14 3.73 -19.71 -7.72
CA ALA A 14 3.70 -19.48 -9.16
C ALA A 14 2.75 -20.47 -9.86
N ARG A 15 2.68 -21.72 -9.39
CA ARG A 15 1.72 -22.74 -9.87
C ARG A 15 0.29 -22.40 -9.46
N ARG A 16 -0.02 -21.77 -8.33
CA ARG A 16 -1.40 -21.35 -8.03
C ARG A 16 -1.89 -20.21 -8.90
N HIS A 17 -1.03 -19.25 -9.19
CA HIS A 17 -1.37 -18.10 -10.02
C HIS A 17 -1.40 -18.50 -11.51
N LEU A 18 -0.42 -19.28 -11.97
CA LEU A 18 -0.44 -19.89 -13.30
C LEU A 18 -1.57 -20.90 -13.41
N GLU A 19 -1.79 -21.85 -12.49
CA GLU A 19 -2.95 -22.76 -12.54
C GLU A 19 -4.26 -21.97 -12.55
N SER A 20 -4.44 -20.89 -11.77
CA SER A 20 -5.69 -20.11 -11.82
C SER A 20 -5.90 -19.40 -13.16
N VAL A 21 -4.84 -18.85 -13.76
CA VAL A 21 -4.90 -18.19 -15.07
C VAL A 21 -4.99 -19.22 -16.21
N PHE A 22 -4.30 -20.35 -16.13
CA PHE A 22 -4.29 -21.43 -17.11
C PHE A 22 -5.60 -22.21 -17.06
N VAL A 23 -6.16 -22.47 -15.88
CA VAL A 23 -7.52 -23.00 -15.66
C VAL A 23 -8.55 -22.03 -16.23
N ALA A 24 -8.47 -20.74 -15.92
CA ALA A 24 -9.39 -19.76 -16.50
C ALA A 24 -9.28 -19.69 -18.03
N VAL A 25 -8.08 -19.58 -18.59
CA VAL A 25 -7.86 -19.42 -20.03
C VAL A 25 -8.16 -20.69 -20.82
N LEU A 26 -7.92 -21.89 -20.27
CA LEU A 26 -8.21 -23.16 -20.94
C LEU A 26 -9.65 -23.65 -20.72
N LEU A 27 -10.25 -23.44 -19.56
CA LEU A 27 -11.60 -23.94 -19.28
C LEU A 27 -12.70 -23.01 -19.80
N ILE A 28 -12.46 -21.70 -19.88
CA ILE A 28 -13.45 -20.77 -20.46
C ILE A 28 -13.86 -21.17 -21.90
N PRO A 29 -12.93 -21.56 -22.81
CA PRO A 29 -13.33 -22.03 -24.13
C PRO A 29 -13.80 -23.49 -24.17
N VAL A 30 -13.31 -24.38 -23.29
CA VAL A 30 -13.53 -25.84 -23.41
C VAL A 30 -14.74 -26.34 -22.60
N VAL A 31 -15.05 -25.74 -21.45
CA VAL A 31 -16.17 -26.15 -20.59
C VAL A 31 -17.53 -26.00 -21.26
N PRO A 32 -17.82 -24.93 -22.03
CA PRO A 32 -19.09 -24.82 -22.73
C PRO A 32 -19.32 -25.93 -23.76
N ASP A 33 -18.25 -26.40 -24.40
CA ASP A 33 -18.31 -27.49 -25.37
C ASP A 33 -18.50 -28.85 -24.68
N LEU A 34 -17.80 -29.11 -23.58
CA LEU A 34 -18.03 -30.31 -22.75
C LEU A 34 -19.47 -30.37 -22.20
N PHE A 35 -20.06 -29.23 -21.86
CA PHE A 35 -21.46 -29.15 -21.42
C PHE A 35 -22.45 -29.50 -22.53
N VAL A 36 -22.17 -29.05 -23.76
CA VAL A 36 -22.99 -29.40 -24.93
C VAL A 36 -22.79 -30.85 -25.36
N ASP A 37 -21.58 -31.39 -25.27
CA ASP A 37 -21.34 -32.80 -25.58
C ASP A 37 -22.01 -33.74 -24.57
N TRP A 38 -22.16 -33.30 -23.31
CA TRP A 38 -22.75 -34.11 -22.26
C TRP A 38 -24.28 -34.00 -22.17
N LEU A 39 -24.85 -32.82 -22.41
CA LEU A 39 -26.27 -32.54 -22.21
C LEU A 39 -27.00 -32.10 -23.50
N GLY A 40 -26.27 -31.90 -24.59
CA GLY A 40 -26.82 -31.45 -25.86
C GLY A 40 -27.51 -32.58 -26.63
N ASP A 41 -28.36 -32.16 -27.58
CA ASP A 41 -29.04 -33.05 -28.50
C ASP A 41 -28.63 -32.66 -29.94
N PRO A 42 -27.97 -33.55 -30.70
CA PRO A 42 -27.55 -33.24 -32.07
C PRO A 42 -28.73 -32.93 -33.01
N GLY A 43 -29.95 -33.34 -32.68
CA GLY A 43 -31.17 -32.99 -33.43
C GLY A 43 -31.70 -31.58 -33.16
N ARG A 44 -31.15 -30.84 -32.18
CA ARG A 44 -31.68 -29.53 -31.72
C ARG A 44 -30.57 -28.47 -31.56
N PRO A 45 -30.05 -27.91 -32.66
CA PRO A 45 -28.92 -26.98 -32.63
C PRO A 45 -29.19 -25.70 -31.83
N GLN A 46 -30.43 -25.22 -31.78
CA GLN A 46 -30.81 -24.05 -30.97
C GLN A 46 -30.67 -24.32 -29.46
N HIS A 47 -30.97 -25.55 -29.00
CA HIS A 47 -30.85 -25.95 -27.60
C HIS A 47 -29.37 -25.98 -27.16
N ASN A 48 -28.50 -26.48 -28.03
CA ASN A 48 -27.06 -26.54 -27.80
C ASN A 48 -26.43 -25.13 -27.73
N GLY A 49 -26.94 -24.18 -28.51
CA GLY A 49 -26.54 -22.77 -28.42
C GLY A 49 -26.86 -22.15 -27.06
N VAL A 50 -28.06 -22.41 -26.52
CA VAL A 50 -28.48 -21.93 -25.19
C VAL A 50 -27.65 -22.56 -24.08
N LEU A 51 -27.37 -23.87 -24.17
CA LEU A 51 -26.54 -24.60 -23.21
C LEU A 51 -25.11 -24.02 -23.12
N ARG A 52 -24.50 -23.69 -24.27
CA ARG A 52 -23.19 -23.01 -24.32
C ARG A 52 -23.20 -21.67 -23.60
N VAL A 53 -24.19 -20.82 -23.85
CA VAL A 53 -24.30 -19.51 -23.21
C VAL A 53 -24.46 -19.65 -21.70
N LEU A 54 -25.32 -20.57 -21.24
CA LEU A 54 -25.50 -20.85 -19.81
C LEU A 54 -24.21 -21.36 -19.15
N ALA A 55 -23.46 -22.22 -19.81
CA ALA A 55 -22.19 -22.72 -19.31
C ALA A 55 -21.14 -21.59 -19.17
N VAL A 56 -21.03 -20.69 -20.15
CA VAL A 56 -20.13 -19.53 -20.07
C VAL A 56 -20.50 -18.62 -18.90
N ILE A 57 -21.79 -18.28 -18.74
CA ILE A 57 -22.26 -17.45 -17.64
C ILE A 57 -21.94 -18.12 -16.29
N THR A 58 -22.19 -19.43 -16.18
CA THR A 58 -21.93 -20.17 -14.94
C THR A 58 -20.46 -20.16 -14.56
N VAL A 59 -19.55 -20.40 -15.52
CA VAL A 59 -18.10 -20.35 -15.29
C VAL A 59 -17.66 -18.95 -14.88
N PHE A 60 -18.17 -17.91 -15.55
CA PHE A 60 -17.86 -16.52 -15.22
C PHE A 60 -18.34 -16.16 -13.80
N THR A 61 -19.59 -16.48 -13.46
CA THR A 61 -20.12 -16.24 -12.11
C THR A 61 -19.33 -16.97 -11.05
N LEU A 62 -18.95 -18.23 -11.29
CA LEU A 62 -18.14 -19.01 -10.34
C LEU A 62 -16.75 -18.40 -10.15
N ALA A 63 -16.09 -17.94 -11.21
CA ALA A 63 -14.80 -17.27 -11.13
C ALA A 63 -14.89 -15.97 -10.31
N VAL A 64 -15.92 -15.16 -10.53
CA VAL A 64 -16.18 -13.93 -9.75
C VAL A 64 -16.41 -14.28 -8.28
N LEU A 65 -17.25 -15.27 -7.99
CA LEU A 65 -17.53 -15.71 -6.61
C LEU A 65 -16.27 -16.21 -5.89
N ILE A 66 -15.43 -17.00 -6.56
CA ILE A 66 -14.15 -17.48 -6.01
C ILE A 66 -13.21 -16.30 -5.74
N GLY A 67 -13.14 -15.31 -6.65
CA GLY A 67 -12.35 -14.10 -6.45
C GLY A 67 -12.81 -13.29 -5.24
N VAL A 68 -14.13 -13.06 -5.11
CA VAL A 68 -14.74 -12.35 -3.98
C VAL A 68 -14.51 -13.12 -2.67
N ALA A 69 -14.72 -14.43 -2.65
CA ALA A 69 -14.50 -15.27 -1.48
C ALA A 69 -13.04 -15.31 -1.05
N SER A 70 -12.10 -15.37 -2.00
CA SER A 70 -10.66 -15.34 -1.73
C SER A 70 -10.24 -13.99 -1.14
N ASN A 71 -10.74 -12.89 -1.69
CA ASN A 71 -10.48 -11.55 -1.18
C ASN A 71 -11.06 -11.36 0.23
N ALA A 72 -12.30 -11.80 0.45
CA ALA A 72 -12.93 -11.79 1.78
C ALA A 72 -12.17 -12.66 2.79
N TRP A 73 -11.62 -13.80 2.36
CA TRP A 73 -10.82 -14.67 3.21
C TRP A 73 -9.47 -14.05 3.58
N VAL A 74 -8.79 -13.39 2.63
CA VAL A 74 -7.55 -12.63 2.90
C VAL A 74 -7.81 -11.50 3.91
N ARG A 75 -8.89 -10.73 3.72
CA ARG A 75 -9.32 -9.68 4.67
C ARG A 75 -9.58 -10.26 6.06
N ARG A 76 -10.36 -11.34 6.16
CA ARG A 76 -10.63 -12.04 7.43
C ARG A 76 -9.38 -12.63 8.07
N ARG A 77 -8.37 -13.02 7.29
CA ARG A 77 -7.10 -13.54 7.81
C ARG A 77 -6.25 -12.41 8.38
N GLY A 78 -6.28 -11.22 7.76
CA GLY A 78 -5.74 -9.98 8.33
C GLY A 78 -6.39 -9.63 9.67
N GLU A 79 -7.71 -9.77 9.79
CA GLU A 79 -8.46 -9.55 11.04
C GLU A 79 -8.15 -10.58 12.15
N ARG A 80 -7.80 -11.83 11.78
CA ARG A 80 -7.48 -12.91 12.74
C ARG A 80 -6.09 -12.78 13.38
N ALA A 81 -5.20 -11.95 12.83
CA ALA A 81 -3.95 -11.58 13.48
C ALA A 81 -4.24 -10.57 14.60
N ARG A 82 -4.71 -11.07 15.76
CA ARG A 82 -5.14 -10.32 16.97
C ARG A 82 -4.09 -9.34 17.52
N ARG A 83 -3.86 -8.21 16.87
CA ARG A 83 -3.31 -6.98 17.47
C ARG A 83 -4.33 -5.86 17.23
N PRO A 84 -4.64 -5.01 18.22
CA PRO A 84 -5.63 -3.97 18.05
C PRO A 84 -5.21 -3.07 16.88
N PHE A 85 -6.00 -3.10 15.80
CA PHE A 85 -5.94 -2.11 14.75
C PHE A 85 -6.42 -0.80 15.37
N THR A 86 -5.50 0.08 15.75
CA THR A 86 -5.87 1.47 15.98
C THR A 86 -5.90 2.11 14.59
N PRO A 87 -7.07 2.46 14.03
CA PRO A 87 -7.11 3.25 12.81
C PRO A 87 -6.21 4.48 12.99
N LEU A 88 -5.49 4.87 11.93
CA LEU A 88 -4.64 6.05 12.02
C LEU A 88 -5.51 7.26 12.38
N PRO A 89 -5.05 8.13 13.30
CA PRO A 89 -5.79 9.35 13.59
C PRO A 89 -5.85 10.20 12.31
N ALA A 90 -6.98 10.84 12.07
CA ALA A 90 -7.08 11.81 10.99
C ALA A 90 -6.06 12.94 11.22
N ALA A 91 -5.38 13.36 10.16
CA ALA A 91 -4.39 14.43 10.19
C ALA A 91 -4.84 15.57 9.28
N ASP A 92 -4.48 16.80 9.61
CA ASP A 92 -4.55 17.91 8.66
C ASP A 92 -3.22 18.04 7.88
N VAL A 93 -2.10 17.69 8.51
CA VAL A 93 -0.76 17.68 7.92
C VAL A 93 -0.10 16.32 8.08
N LEU A 94 0.44 15.79 6.99
CA LEU A 94 1.25 14.58 6.96
C LEU A 94 2.66 14.89 6.43
N VAL A 95 3.69 14.60 7.21
CA VAL A 95 5.09 14.76 6.79
C VAL A 95 5.59 13.44 6.23
N LEU A 96 6.09 13.44 4.99
CA LEU A 96 6.49 12.22 4.27
C LEU A 96 7.91 12.33 3.71
N PRO A 97 8.82 11.38 3.99
CA PRO A 97 10.08 11.27 3.28
C PRO A 97 9.87 10.81 1.83
N ILE A 98 10.32 11.62 0.88
CA ILE A 98 10.21 11.35 -0.56
C ILE A 98 11.50 10.68 -1.05
N SER A 99 11.41 9.41 -1.44
CA SER A 99 12.55 8.62 -1.92
C SER A 99 12.50 8.37 -3.43
N ALA A 100 13.66 8.23 -4.07
CA ALA A 100 13.74 7.89 -5.50
C ALA A 100 13.39 6.41 -5.80
N ARG A 101 13.43 5.53 -4.80
CA ARG A 101 13.12 4.09 -4.97
C ARG A 101 11.63 3.81 -4.97
N SER A 102 10.86 4.68 -4.33
CA SER A 102 9.40 4.67 -4.32
C SER A 102 8.95 5.81 -5.22
N ASN A 103 8.37 5.54 -6.39
CA ASN A 103 7.70 6.64 -7.10
C ASN A 103 6.58 7.15 -6.17
N PRO A 104 6.66 8.38 -5.63
CA PRO A 104 6.25 8.62 -4.24
C PRO A 104 4.74 8.61 -4.06
N TYR A 105 4.01 8.79 -5.15
CA TYR A 105 2.56 8.79 -5.19
C TYR A 105 2.16 8.63 -6.66
N LEU A 106 1.83 7.41 -7.11
CA LEU A 106 1.45 7.14 -8.51
C LEU A 106 0.06 6.52 -8.53
N ARG A 107 -0.91 7.29 -8.06
CA ARG A 107 -2.30 6.82 -7.95
C ARG A 107 -2.90 6.60 -9.34
N ASN A 108 -2.53 7.41 -10.32
CA ASN A 108 -3.04 7.28 -11.69
C ASN A 108 -2.54 6.03 -12.44
N GLN A 109 -1.48 5.38 -11.96
CA GLN A 109 -0.94 4.14 -12.55
C GLN A 109 -1.38 2.87 -11.79
N ARG A 110 -2.37 2.99 -10.90
CA ARG A 110 -2.88 1.95 -10.00
C ARG A 110 -3.74 0.90 -10.72
N ARG A 111 -3.21 0.23 -11.73
CA ARG A 111 -3.98 -0.75 -12.51
C ARG A 111 -4.28 -2.07 -11.81
N ASP A 112 -3.67 -2.37 -10.65
CA ASP A 112 -4.02 -3.47 -9.71
C ASP A 112 -2.98 -3.67 -8.58
N ARG A 113 -2.01 -2.75 -8.40
CA ARG A 113 -0.96 -2.90 -7.40
C ARG A 113 -1.43 -2.52 -5.99
N ALA A 114 -0.82 -3.17 -4.99
CA ALA A 114 -0.98 -2.77 -3.60
C ALA A 114 -0.51 -1.31 -3.40
N PRO A 115 -1.18 -0.55 -2.51
CA PRO A 115 -0.79 0.82 -2.23
C PRO A 115 0.61 0.88 -1.65
N GLU A 116 1.41 1.84 -2.11
CA GLU A 116 2.68 2.14 -1.46
C GLU A 116 2.45 2.81 -0.10
N VAL A 117 3.50 2.87 0.73
CA VAL A 117 3.38 3.46 2.07
C VAL A 117 2.80 4.89 2.04
N PRO A 118 3.28 5.82 1.19
CA PRO A 118 2.68 7.15 1.08
C PRO A 118 1.20 7.14 0.70
N GLU A 119 0.81 6.25 -0.23
CA GLU A 119 -0.59 6.11 -0.67
C GLU A 119 -1.47 5.63 0.48
N PHE A 120 -1.03 4.58 1.19
CA PHE A 120 -1.71 4.06 2.37
C PHE A 120 -1.86 5.13 3.46
N LEU A 121 -0.81 5.91 3.73
CA LEU A 121 -0.86 6.95 4.76
C LEU A 121 -1.83 8.09 4.38
N CYS A 122 -1.83 8.53 3.12
CA CYS A 122 -2.76 9.55 2.66
C CYS A 122 -4.22 9.05 2.69
N GLU A 123 -4.47 7.80 2.32
CA GLU A 123 -5.81 7.20 2.34
C GLU A 123 -6.36 7.04 3.77
N GLU A 124 -5.52 6.59 4.71
CA GLU A 124 -5.95 6.31 6.09
C GLU A 124 -6.00 7.56 6.98
N SER A 125 -5.12 8.53 6.76
CA SER A 125 -5.08 9.76 7.58
C SER A 125 -5.81 10.96 6.97
N THR A 126 -6.15 10.89 5.67
CA THR A 126 -6.89 11.93 4.93
C THR A 126 -6.33 13.36 5.10
N PRO A 127 -5.01 13.57 4.89
CA PRO A 127 -4.40 14.87 5.13
C PRO A 127 -4.88 15.92 4.13
N LYS A 128 -4.96 17.18 4.56
CA LYS A 128 -5.19 18.32 3.66
C LYS A 128 -3.90 18.79 3.01
N THR A 129 -2.79 18.64 3.73
CA THR A 129 -1.46 19.04 3.28
C THR A 129 -0.45 17.92 3.53
N VAL A 130 0.39 17.65 2.55
CA VAL A 130 1.58 16.81 2.70
C VAL A 130 2.82 17.70 2.67
N VAL A 131 3.65 17.61 3.70
CA VAL A 131 5.00 18.18 3.70
C VAL A 131 5.97 17.10 3.24
N GLY A 132 6.48 17.23 2.02
CA GLY A 132 7.38 16.25 1.42
C GLY A 132 8.83 16.56 1.75
N ILE A 133 9.49 15.69 2.50
CA ILE A 133 10.93 15.79 2.77
C ILE A 133 11.70 15.30 1.55
N LEU A 134 12.39 16.22 0.89
CA LEU A 134 13.12 16.00 -0.35
C LEU A 134 14.63 16.16 -0.11
N THR A 135 15.42 15.48 -0.92
CA THR A 135 16.88 15.69 -1.02
C THR A 135 17.19 16.36 -2.36
N PRO A 136 18.40 16.89 -2.61
CA PRO A 136 18.78 17.38 -3.94
C PRO A 136 18.55 16.34 -5.05
N ARG A 137 18.66 15.05 -4.72
CA ARG A 137 18.39 13.94 -5.64
C ARG A 137 16.89 13.76 -5.95
N THR A 138 16.02 14.01 -4.99
CA THR A 138 14.55 13.81 -5.13
C THR A 138 13.80 15.11 -5.40
N ALA A 139 14.43 16.28 -5.26
CA ALA A 139 13.86 17.59 -5.56
C ALA A 139 13.26 17.71 -6.98
N PRO A 140 13.87 17.15 -8.05
CA PRO A 140 13.25 17.18 -9.39
C PRO A 140 11.91 16.44 -9.48
N MET A 141 11.56 15.61 -8.49
CA MET A 141 10.30 14.88 -8.45
C MET A 141 9.15 15.69 -7.83
N ALA A 142 9.44 16.86 -7.22
CA ALA A 142 8.48 17.63 -6.44
C ALA A 142 7.21 17.99 -7.23
N ASP A 143 7.36 18.47 -8.47
CA ASP A 143 6.23 18.89 -9.30
C ASP A 143 5.31 17.70 -9.67
N GLY A 144 5.91 16.54 -9.94
CA GLY A 144 5.17 15.31 -10.23
C GLY A 144 4.38 14.84 -9.02
N VAL A 145 5.00 14.85 -7.84
CA VAL A 145 4.32 14.50 -6.57
C VAL A 145 3.21 15.50 -6.25
N ALA A 146 3.47 16.79 -6.43
CA ALA A 146 2.48 17.85 -6.22
C ALA A 146 1.26 17.67 -7.12
N THR A 147 1.48 17.34 -8.39
CA THR A 147 0.40 17.11 -9.37
C THR A 147 -0.47 15.92 -8.97
N GLU A 148 0.15 14.80 -8.58
CA GLU A 148 -0.60 13.59 -8.19
C GLU A 148 -1.36 13.79 -6.88
N LEU A 149 -0.79 14.49 -5.88
CA LEU A 149 -1.49 14.84 -4.64
C LEU A 149 -2.63 15.84 -4.86
N ALA A 150 -2.43 16.82 -5.75
CA ALA A 150 -3.46 17.80 -6.08
C ALA A 150 -4.68 17.15 -6.76
N ALA A 151 -4.49 16.07 -7.52
CA ALA A 151 -5.60 15.28 -8.09
C ALA A 151 -6.51 14.69 -7.01
N ASP A 152 -6.00 14.49 -5.80
CA ASP A 152 -6.73 14.02 -4.63
C ASP A 152 -7.16 15.15 -3.68
N GLY A 153 -6.96 16.42 -4.09
CA GLY A 153 -7.30 17.59 -3.28
C GLY A 153 -6.34 17.83 -2.11
N ILE A 154 -5.13 17.24 -2.16
CA ILE A 154 -4.10 17.37 -1.12
C ILE A 154 -3.06 18.39 -1.59
N ALA A 155 -2.80 19.41 -0.77
CA ALA A 155 -1.75 20.38 -1.03
C ALA A 155 -0.37 19.75 -0.77
N PHE A 156 0.62 20.02 -1.63
CA PHE A 156 1.99 19.56 -1.42
C PHE A 156 2.90 20.73 -1.07
N GLN A 157 3.70 20.59 -0.02
CA GLN A 157 4.73 21.55 0.35
C GLN A 157 6.10 20.86 0.44
N PRO A 158 7.05 21.19 -0.44
CA PRO A 158 8.38 20.62 -0.37
C PRO A 158 9.15 21.18 0.82
N ALA A 159 9.90 20.33 1.50
CA ALA A 159 10.93 20.70 2.48
C ALA A 159 12.24 20.03 2.07
N LEU A 160 13.24 20.83 1.70
CA LEU A 160 14.53 20.32 1.22
C LEU A 160 15.48 20.09 2.40
N ILE A 161 16.04 18.90 2.46
CA ILE A 161 17.17 18.53 3.33
C ILE A 161 18.39 18.26 2.45
N ASP A 162 19.57 18.69 2.88
CA ASP A 162 20.78 18.64 2.06
C ASP A 162 21.29 17.21 1.89
N ASP A 163 21.36 16.45 2.98
CA ASP A 163 21.75 15.03 2.97
C ASP A 163 21.01 14.23 4.04
N ALA A 164 20.12 13.34 3.59
CA ALA A 164 19.40 12.42 4.48
C ALA A 164 20.34 11.45 5.23
N HIS A 165 21.52 11.14 4.70
CA HIS A 165 22.44 10.18 5.32
C HIS A 165 23.40 10.82 6.33
N SER A 166 23.48 12.15 6.38
CA SER A 166 24.28 12.89 7.34
C SER A 166 23.45 13.23 8.59
N PRO A 167 23.80 12.72 9.78
CA PRO A 167 23.11 13.09 11.01
C PRO A 167 23.15 14.59 11.32
N VAL A 168 24.24 15.26 10.96
CA VAL A 168 24.41 16.71 11.18
C VAL A 168 23.44 17.48 10.29
N ALA A 169 23.44 17.22 8.98
CA ALA A 169 22.53 17.88 8.05
C ALA A 169 21.07 17.55 8.38
N ALA A 170 20.76 16.30 8.71
CA ALA A 170 19.42 15.90 9.11
C ALA A 170 18.91 16.68 10.33
N VAL A 171 19.76 16.98 11.31
CA VAL A 171 19.37 17.78 12.50
C VAL A 171 19.24 19.27 12.15
N GLU A 172 20.20 19.84 11.42
CA GLU A 172 20.18 21.27 11.04
C GLU A 172 18.99 21.60 10.13
N ASP A 173 18.68 20.75 9.17
CA ASP A 173 17.56 20.96 8.27
C ASP A 173 16.20 20.63 8.90
N CYS A 174 16.18 19.87 10.00
CA CYS A 174 14.95 19.62 10.74
C CYS A 174 14.36 20.88 11.37
N ASP A 175 15.20 21.87 11.74
CA ASP A 175 14.69 23.15 12.24
C ASP A 175 13.90 23.88 11.14
N LYS A 176 14.32 23.77 9.87
CA LYS A 176 13.57 24.30 8.72
C LYS A 176 12.21 23.61 8.58
N VAL A 177 12.17 22.29 8.71
CA VAL A 177 10.92 21.50 8.68
C VAL A 177 10.00 21.91 9.83
N LEU A 178 10.54 22.07 11.03
CA LEU A 178 9.80 22.48 12.22
C LEU A 178 9.20 23.89 12.05
N ASP A 179 9.97 24.84 11.52
CA ASP A 179 9.50 26.20 11.25
C ASP A 179 8.40 26.21 10.19
N GLN A 180 8.54 25.41 9.14
CA GLN A 180 7.50 25.24 8.13
C GLN A 180 6.21 24.67 8.74
N LEU A 181 6.31 23.63 9.58
CA LEU A 181 5.15 23.06 10.27
C LEU A 181 4.46 24.06 11.20
N ARG A 182 5.24 24.86 11.93
CA ARG A 182 4.71 25.93 12.79
C ARG A 182 4.00 27.01 11.97
N ALA A 183 4.55 27.38 10.80
CA ALA A 183 3.96 28.36 9.92
C ALA A 183 2.59 27.93 9.36
N LEU A 184 2.31 26.62 9.30
CA LEU A 184 0.98 26.10 8.92
C LEU A 184 -0.09 26.37 9.99
N GLY A 185 0.29 26.63 11.24
CA GLY A 185 -0.64 26.94 12.33
C GLY A 185 -1.58 25.78 12.69
N VAL A 186 -1.21 24.55 12.33
CA VAL A 186 -2.02 23.35 12.57
C VAL A 186 -1.73 22.82 13.99
N PRO A 187 -2.78 22.45 14.77
CA PRO A 187 -2.58 21.83 16.08
C PRO A 187 -1.71 20.58 16.00
N ALA A 188 -0.79 20.39 16.96
CA ALA A 188 0.20 19.31 16.90
C ALA A 188 -0.42 17.90 16.86
N ASP A 189 -1.58 17.70 17.49
CA ASP A 189 -2.34 16.45 17.45
C ASP A 189 -2.97 16.15 16.09
N ARG A 190 -2.99 17.14 15.19
CA ARG A 190 -3.43 17.05 13.78
C ARG A 190 -2.25 16.93 12.81
N VAL A 191 -1.03 16.78 13.32
CA VAL A 191 0.19 16.55 12.52
C VAL A 191 0.65 15.10 12.72
N LEU A 192 0.85 14.40 11.60
CA LEU A 192 1.48 13.08 11.56
C LEU A 192 2.83 13.15 10.85
N ILE A 193 3.84 12.50 11.41
CA ILE A 193 5.18 12.45 10.82
C ILE A 193 5.54 11.01 10.49
N ASP A 194 5.68 10.69 9.21
CA ASP A 194 6.06 9.36 8.74
C ASP A 194 7.52 9.05 9.06
N VAL A 195 7.71 7.93 9.74
CA VAL A 195 9.01 7.36 10.13
C VAL A 195 9.24 5.97 9.52
N THR A 196 8.40 5.57 8.56
CA THR A 196 8.50 4.28 7.87
C THR A 196 9.66 4.24 6.89
N GLY A 197 9.81 5.30 6.12
CA GLY A 197 10.81 5.44 5.06
C GLY A 197 11.96 6.37 5.46
N GLY A 198 12.89 6.53 4.52
CA GLY A 198 14.07 7.37 4.71
C GLY A 198 15.28 6.60 5.25
N SER A 199 16.36 7.34 5.46
CA SER A 199 17.56 6.86 6.13
C SER A 199 17.35 6.91 7.65
N VAL A 200 18.10 6.10 8.40
CA VAL A 200 18.05 6.12 9.87
C VAL A 200 18.27 7.52 10.46
N PRO A 201 19.25 8.33 10.01
CA PRO A 201 19.43 9.69 10.51
C PRO A 201 18.20 10.58 10.28
N LEU A 202 17.60 10.52 9.10
CA LEU A 202 16.38 11.28 8.80
C LEU A 202 15.21 10.84 9.68
N THR A 203 15.01 9.53 9.84
CA THR A 203 13.96 8.99 10.71
C THR A 203 14.09 9.51 12.14
N LEU A 204 15.30 9.46 12.72
CA LEU A 204 15.55 9.96 14.07
C LEU A 204 15.34 11.48 14.17
N ALA A 205 15.73 12.22 13.15
CA ALA A 205 15.55 13.66 13.12
C ALA A 205 14.05 14.04 13.02
N MET A 206 13.27 13.32 12.22
CA MET A 206 11.81 13.44 12.15
C MET A 206 11.12 13.08 13.47
N MET A 207 11.58 12.05 14.18
CA MET A 207 11.10 11.74 15.53
C MET A 207 11.37 12.88 16.52
N ARG A 208 12.54 13.53 16.41
CA ARG A 208 12.86 14.73 17.21
C ARG A 208 11.93 15.89 16.88
N VAL A 209 11.68 16.17 15.59
CA VAL A 209 10.72 17.20 15.17
C VAL A 209 9.34 16.94 15.77
N ALA A 210 8.86 15.69 15.68
CA ALA A 210 7.60 15.28 16.29
C ALA A 210 7.58 15.50 17.81
N GLY A 211 8.65 15.12 18.51
CA GLY A 211 8.78 15.32 19.95
C GLY A 211 8.77 16.81 20.36
N ILE A 212 9.47 17.67 19.61
CA ILE A 212 9.49 19.12 19.87
C ILE A 212 8.12 19.75 19.60
N LEU A 213 7.45 19.33 18.53
CA LEU A 213 6.13 19.85 18.15
C LEU A 213 5.02 19.34 19.08
N GLY A 214 5.22 18.21 19.76
CA GLY A 214 4.16 17.47 20.45
C GLY A 214 3.24 16.71 19.48
N ALA A 215 3.75 16.41 18.28
CA ALA A 215 3.03 15.67 17.24
C ALA A 215 3.25 14.16 17.36
N ARG A 216 2.50 13.37 16.59
CA ARG A 216 2.62 11.91 16.56
C ARG A 216 3.47 11.46 15.39
N CYS A 217 4.30 10.45 15.63
CA CYS A 217 4.95 9.69 14.58
C CYS A 217 4.01 8.60 14.05
N VAL A 218 4.15 8.27 12.77
CA VAL A 218 3.47 7.13 12.15
C VAL A 218 4.47 6.19 11.49
N TYR A 219 4.33 4.90 11.74
CA TYR A 219 5.10 3.83 11.11
C TYR A 219 4.16 2.84 10.42
N VAL A 220 4.45 2.43 9.19
CA VAL A 220 3.69 1.43 8.45
C VAL A 220 4.46 0.12 8.41
N SER A 221 3.94 -0.87 9.13
CA SER A 221 4.37 -2.25 8.98
C SER A 221 3.62 -2.93 7.83
N ALA A 222 4.18 -3.98 7.25
CA ALA A 222 3.45 -4.90 6.40
C ALA A 222 3.90 -6.33 6.69
N ASP A 223 3.02 -7.30 6.47
CA ASP A 223 3.43 -8.70 6.55
C ASP A 223 4.45 -8.96 5.43
N VAL A 224 5.43 -9.81 5.73
CA VAL A 224 6.42 -10.28 4.76
C VAL A 224 6.21 -11.76 4.51
N ASP A 225 6.30 -12.16 3.25
CA ASP A 225 6.26 -13.57 2.87
C ASP A 225 7.61 -14.25 3.18
N SER A 226 7.69 -15.55 2.91
CA SER A 226 8.91 -16.34 3.10
C SER A 226 10.08 -15.90 2.23
N ASP A 227 9.85 -15.13 1.17
CA ASP A 227 10.88 -14.54 0.30
C ASP A 227 11.30 -13.13 0.78
N GLY A 228 10.80 -12.68 1.94
CA GLY A 228 11.05 -11.35 2.49
C GLY A 228 10.37 -10.24 1.69
N ARG A 229 9.44 -10.58 0.80
CA ARG A 229 8.67 -9.60 0.03
C ARG A 229 7.44 -9.20 0.82
N ARG A 230 7.04 -7.95 0.66
CA ARG A 230 5.81 -7.42 1.25
C ARG A 230 4.60 -8.17 0.71
N VAL A 231 3.77 -8.70 1.60
CA VAL A 231 2.47 -9.28 1.25
C VAL A 231 1.54 -8.13 0.83
N PRO A 232 0.94 -8.18 -0.37
CA PRO A 232 0.00 -7.16 -0.83
C PRO A 232 -1.15 -6.94 0.15
N TYR A 233 -1.54 -5.68 0.35
CA TYR A 233 -2.69 -5.28 1.19
C TYR A 233 -2.58 -5.68 2.68
N SER A 234 -1.37 -5.98 3.17
CA SER A 234 -1.10 -6.32 4.57
C SER A 234 -0.59 -5.12 5.40
N GLN A 235 -0.57 -3.93 4.81
CA GLN A 235 -0.14 -2.69 5.44
C GLN A 235 -0.93 -2.40 6.72
N ARG A 236 -0.23 -1.94 7.76
CA ARG A 236 -0.81 -1.49 9.02
C ARG A 236 -0.05 -0.27 9.51
N GLY A 237 -0.76 0.82 9.71
CA GLY A 237 -0.23 2.04 10.32
C GLY A 237 -0.22 1.96 11.85
N HIS A 238 0.82 2.51 12.46
CA HIS A 238 1.00 2.60 13.90
C HIS A 238 1.33 4.05 14.24
N ALA A 239 0.42 4.73 14.93
CA ALA A 239 0.67 6.08 15.43
C ALA A 239 1.15 6.02 16.89
N PHE A 240 2.17 6.79 17.23
CA PHE A 240 2.71 6.85 18.58
C PHE A 240 3.26 8.24 18.92
N ASP A 241 3.27 8.58 20.21
CA ASP A 241 3.97 9.77 20.70
C ASP A 241 5.46 9.43 20.90
N PRO A 242 6.39 10.08 20.19
CA PRO A 242 7.82 9.79 20.34
C PRO A 242 8.36 10.13 21.73
N ARG A 243 7.72 11.03 22.49
CA ARG A 243 8.14 11.40 23.87
C ARG A 243 7.91 10.27 24.87
N ALA A 244 6.95 9.38 24.58
CA ALA A 244 6.74 8.18 25.38
C ALA A 244 7.93 7.20 25.32
N ILE A 245 8.81 7.34 24.32
CA ILE A 245 10.02 6.51 24.19
C ILE A 245 11.10 6.99 25.16
N THR A 246 11.20 8.30 25.39
CA THR A 246 12.20 8.90 26.31
C THR A 246 11.70 8.97 27.76
N GLY A 247 10.39 8.81 27.98
CA GLY A 247 9.78 8.83 29.32
C GLY A 247 9.27 10.22 29.74
N ASP A 248 9.20 11.18 28.82
CA ASP A 248 8.83 12.57 29.09
C ASP A 248 7.32 12.86 28.89
N ALA A 249 6.47 11.83 28.99
CA ALA A 249 5.02 11.91 28.71
C ALA A 249 4.18 12.38 29.89
#